data_AF-A0A248LGP6-F1
#
_entry.id   AF-A0A248LGP6-F1
#
_cell.length_a   1.000
_cell.length_b   1.000
_cell.length_c   1.000
_cell.angle_alpha   90.00
_cell.angle_beta   90.00
_cell.angle_gamma   90.00
#
_symmetry.space_group_name_H-M   'P 1'
#
loop_
_entity.id
_entity.type
_entity.pdbx_description
1 polymer ?
#
loop_
_entity_poly.entity_id
_entity_poly.type
_entity_poly.pdbx_seq_one_letter_code
_entity_poly.pdbx_strand_id
1 'polypeptide(L)'
;MTGDVTEFGRKEVGDHQLFGILGRGKQQVAYAKVSLNVVDSSTSEVVYSVQGAGEYSLSNREIIGFGGTASYDSTLNGKVLDFAMREAVNNLTVAIDSGIWKPVK
;
A
#
# COMPACT_ATOMS: atom_id res chain seq x y z
N MET A 1 10.31 18.01 5.39
CA MET A 1 9.60 16.74 5.62
C MET A 1 10.41 15.61 5.03
N THR A 2 10.39 14.44 5.66
CA THR A 2 11.00 13.22 5.14
C THR A 2 9.93 12.13 5.09
N GLY A 3 10.20 11.05 4.38
CA GLY A 3 9.36 9.87 4.41
C GLY A 3 10.12 8.64 3.95
N ASP A 4 9.64 7.49 4.38
CA ASP A 4 10.23 6.19 4.10
C ASP A 4 9.14 5.16 3.82
N VAL A 5 9.44 4.22 2.91
CA VAL A 5 8.57 3.08 2.64
C VAL A 5 8.94 1.98 3.62
N THR A 6 8.10 1.75 4.63
CA THR A 6 8.36 0.80 5.71
C THR A 6 8.03 -0.63 5.32
N GLU A 7 7.01 -0.80 4.48
CA GLU A 7 6.61 -2.10 3.95
C GLU A 7 6.21 -1.97 2.49
N PHE A 8 6.61 -2.93 1.67
CA PHE A 8 6.24 -2.95 0.26
C PHE A 8 6.32 -4.38 -0.28
N GLY A 9 5.30 -4.80 -1.01
CA GLY A 9 5.35 -6.12 -1.63
C GLY A 9 4.03 -6.61 -2.18
N ARG A 10 3.99 -7.92 -2.44
CA ARG A 10 2.79 -8.64 -2.82
C ARG A 10 2.70 -9.92 -2.00
N LYS A 11 1.50 -10.27 -1.54
CA LYS A 11 1.19 -11.56 -0.94
C LYS A 11 0.27 -12.33 -1.89
N GLU A 12 0.65 -13.57 -2.22
CA GLU A 12 -0.23 -14.49 -2.94
C GLU A 12 -1.16 -15.19 -1.94
N VAL A 13 -2.46 -15.03 -2.14
CA VAL A 13 -3.50 -15.75 -1.42
C VAL A 13 -4.07 -16.79 -2.39
N GLY A 14 -3.73 -18.06 -2.17
CA GLY A 14 -4.26 -19.16 -2.96
C GLY A 14 -5.70 -19.46 -2.54
N ASP A 15 -6.64 -19.39 -3.48
CA ASP A 15 -7.99 -19.91 -3.26
C ASP A 15 -7.99 -21.41 -3.59
N HIS A 16 -8.15 -22.22 -2.55
CA HIS A 16 -8.05 -23.67 -2.60
C HIS A 16 -9.34 -24.25 -3.19
N GLN A 17 -9.56 -24.14 -4.50
CA GLN A 17 -10.74 -24.76 -5.12
C GLN A 17 -10.46 -26.20 -5.57
N LEU A 18 -11.02 -27.12 -4.76
CA LEU A 18 -11.37 -28.53 -4.96
C LEU A 18 -10.59 -29.31 -6.05
N PHE A 19 -9.59 -30.08 -5.59
CA PHE A 19 -9.13 -31.33 -6.21
C PHE A 19 -8.87 -31.31 -7.73
N GLY A 20 -8.24 -30.26 -8.26
CA GLY A 20 -7.57 -30.32 -9.57
C GLY A 20 -8.47 -30.33 -10.82
N ILE A 21 -9.79 -30.12 -10.68
CA ILE A 21 -10.73 -30.16 -11.83
C ILE A 21 -11.49 -28.85 -12.08
N LEU A 22 -11.55 -27.91 -11.11
CA LEU A 22 -12.39 -26.69 -11.20
C LEU A 22 -11.63 -25.34 -11.26
N GLY A 23 -10.32 -25.37 -11.55
CA GLY A 23 -9.53 -24.17 -11.78
C GLY A 23 -8.88 -23.63 -10.51
N ARG A 24 -7.67 -23.07 -10.66
CA ARG A 24 -6.93 -22.43 -9.57
C ARG A 24 -7.28 -20.93 -9.57
N GLY A 25 -7.90 -20.47 -8.50
CA GLY A 25 -8.01 -19.03 -8.22
C GLY A 25 -6.72 -18.57 -7.55
N LYS A 26 -5.92 -17.75 -8.23
CA LYS A 26 -4.80 -17.05 -7.60
C LYS A 26 -5.23 -15.61 -7.32
N GLN A 27 -5.27 -15.23 -6.05
CA GLN A 27 -5.43 -13.84 -5.67
C GLN A 27 -4.06 -13.27 -5.30
N GLN A 28 -3.69 -12.15 -5.89
CA GLN A 28 -2.48 -11.42 -5.54
C GLN A 28 -2.87 -10.10 -4.89
N VAL A 29 -2.41 -9.86 -3.66
CA VAL A 29 -2.63 -8.60 -2.96
C VAL A 29 -1.32 -7.83 -2.92
N ALA A 30 -1.25 -6.72 -3.63
CA ALA A 30 -0.17 -5.75 -3.49
C ALA A 30 -0.41 -4.89 -2.25
N TYR A 31 0.65 -4.52 -1.55
CA TYR A 31 0.59 -3.69 -0.36
C TYR A 31 1.78 -2.74 -0.26
N ALA A 32 1.55 -1.59 0.36
CA ALA A 32 2.57 -0.63 0.74
C ALA A 32 2.24 0.01 2.09
N LYS A 33 3.26 0.36 2.86
CA LYS A 33 3.17 1.27 4.00
C LYS A 33 4.23 2.34 3.90
N VAL A 34 3.85 3.56 4.22
CA VAL A 34 4.70 4.74 4.18
C VAL A 34 4.65 5.42 5.54
N SER A 35 5.82 5.79 6.04
CA SER A 35 5.98 6.71 7.17
C SER A 35 6.33 8.10 6.64
N LEU A 36 5.72 9.13 7.20
CA LEU A 36 6.00 10.53 6.90
C LEU A 36 6.42 11.23 8.21
N ASN A 37 7.59 11.87 8.19
CA ASN A 37 8.16 12.56 9.33
C ASN A 37 8.25 14.07 9.06
N VAL A 38 7.68 14.86 9.94
CA VAL A 38 7.87 16.31 9.99
C VAL A 38 9.11 16.59 10.83
N VAL A 39 10.07 17.27 10.23
CA VAL A 39 11.36 17.59 10.83
C VAL A 39 11.47 19.09 10.97
N ASP A 40 11.85 19.55 12.17
CA ASP A 40 12.22 20.93 12.41
C ASP A 40 13.57 21.23 11.75
N SER A 41 13.62 22.23 10.87
CA SER A 41 14.84 22.55 10.12
C SER A 41 15.94 23.20 10.98
N SER A 42 15.59 23.76 12.12
CA SER A 42 16.53 24.42 13.03
C SER A 42 17.19 23.44 14.00
N THR A 43 16.44 22.46 14.52
CA THR A 43 16.96 21.47 15.48
C THR A 43 17.29 20.12 14.84
N SER A 44 16.81 19.86 13.62
CA SER A 44 16.83 18.54 12.96
C SER A 44 16.06 17.45 13.70
N GLU A 45 15.20 17.80 14.67
CA GLU A 45 14.38 16.84 15.39
C GLU A 45 13.09 16.51 14.63
N VAL A 46 12.64 15.25 14.75
CA VAL A 46 11.32 14.86 14.27
C VAL A 46 10.28 15.36 15.26
N VAL A 47 9.45 16.30 14.83
CA VAL A 47 8.42 16.94 15.66
C VAL A 47 7.04 16.29 15.53
N TYR A 48 6.83 15.51 14.46
CA TYR A 48 5.61 14.74 14.26
C TYR A 48 5.82 13.63 13.23
N SER A 49 5.10 12.52 13.38
CA SER A 49 5.16 11.41 12.43
C SER A 49 3.75 10.85 12.20
N VAL A 50 3.47 10.48 10.96
CA VAL A 50 2.24 9.78 10.57
C VAL A 50 2.57 8.62 9.66
N GLN A 51 1.67 7.65 9.60
CA GLN A 51 1.79 6.50 8.70
C GLN A 51 0.57 6.43 7.79
N GLY A 52 0.76 5.83 6.61
CA GLY A 52 -0.30 5.48 5.68
C GLY A 52 -0.04 4.10 5.08
N ALA A 53 -1.10 3.41 4.73
CA ALA A 53 -1.10 2.08 4.15
C ALA A 53 -1.93 2.03 2.87
N GLY A 54 -1.58 1.11 1.98
CA GLY A 54 -2.32 0.90 0.74
C GLY A 54 -2.31 -0.57 0.41
N GLU A 55 -3.48 -1.14 0.11
CA GLU A 55 -3.60 -2.50 -0.41
C GLU A 55 -4.45 -2.50 -1.68
N TYR A 56 -4.10 -3.37 -2.63
CA TYR A 56 -4.90 -3.60 -3.82
C TYR A 56 -4.81 -5.06 -4.28
N SER A 57 -5.97 -5.66 -4.52
CA SER A 57 -6.10 -7.08 -4.87
C SER A 57 -6.37 -7.27 -6.36
N LEU A 58 -5.66 -8.19 -7.02
CA LEU A 58 -6.06 -8.77 -8.29
C LEU A 58 -6.52 -10.21 -8.07
N SER A 59 -7.66 -10.52 -8.66
CA SER A 59 -8.13 -11.88 -8.79
C SER A 59 -7.84 -12.37 -10.21
N ASN A 60 -7.02 -13.40 -10.35
CA ASN A 60 -6.82 -14.12 -11.60
C ASN A 60 -7.46 -15.50 -11.47
N ARG A 61 -8.38 -15.82 -12.38
CA ARG A 61 -8.96 -17.16 -12.52
C ARG A 61 -8.34 -17.82 -13.75
N GLU A 62 -7.51 -18.84 -13.54
CA GLU A 62 -7.08 -19.71 -14.64
C GLU A 62 -8.15 -20.78 -14.87
N ILE A 63 -8.71 -20.81 -16.09
CA ILE A 63 -9.57 -21.90 -16.57
C ILE A 63 -8.67 -22.92 -17.27
N ILE A 64 -8.73 -24.18 -16.84
CA ILE A 64 -7.97 -25.28 -17.48
C ILE A 64 -8.43 -25.40 -18.94
N GLY A 65 -7.53 -25.11 -19.90
CA GLY A 65 -7.78 -25.29 -21.34
C GLY A 65 -7.43 -24.10 -22.24
N PHE A 66 -7.24 -22.90 -21.67
CA PHE A 66 -6.72 -21.74 -22.41
C PHE A 66 -5.38 -21.33 -21.78
N GLY A 67 -4.28 -21.51 -22.52
CA GLY A 67 -2.96 -21.05 -22.12
C GLY A 67 -2.95 -19.53 -22.00
N GLY A 68 -3.19 -19.02 -20.79
CA GLY A 68 -3.20 -17.60 -20.50
C GLY A 68 -2.05 -17.26 -19.55
N THR A 69 -0.91 -16.86 -20.10
CA THR A 69 0.15 -16.22 -19.32
C THR A 69 -0.37 -14.89 -18.78
N ALA A 70 -0.70 -14.83 -17.51
CA ALA A 70 -1.08 -13.60 -16.83
C ALA A 70 0.11 -12.63 -16.91
N SER A 71 -0.03 -11.56 -17.70
CA SER A 71 1.00 -10.55 -17.85
C SER A 71 1.14 -9.77 -16.53
N TYR A 72 2.38 -9.58 -16.10
CA TYR A 72 2.74 -8.73 -14.97
C TYR A 72 2.28 -7.30 -15.24
N ASP A 73 1.24 -6.83 -14.55
CA ASP A 73 0.89 -5.41 -14.56
C ASP A 73 1.72 -4.69 -13.49
N SER A 74 2.60 -3.80 -13.96
CA SER A 74 3.51 -3.01 -13.12
C SER A 74 2.81 -1.79 -12.49
N THR A 75 1.61 -1.41 -12.97
CA THR A 75 0.86 -0.24 -12.48
C THR A 75 0.36 -0.42 -11.04
N LEU A 76 0.20 -1.66 -10.60
CA LEU A 76 -0.27 -2.04 -9.26
C LEU A 76 0.63 -1.57 -8.14
N ASN A 77 1.94 -1.65 -8.37
CA ASN A 77 2.96 -1.26 -7.40
C ASN A 77 2.92 0.26 -7.18
N GLY A 78 2.81 1.03 -8.26
CA GLY A 78 2.60 2.47 -8.19
C GLY A 78 1.28 2.84 -7.52
N LYS A 79 0.21 2.06 -7.77
CA LYS A 79 -1.12 2.30 -7.20
C LYS A 79 -1.14 2.14 -5.67
N VAL A 80 -0.59 1.06 -5.14
CA VAL A 80 -0.58 0.85 -3.67
C VAL A 80 0.32 1.84 -2.95
N LEU A 81 1.43 2.27 -3.58
CA LEU A 81 2.29 3.33 -3.06
C LEU A 81 1.57 4.69 -3.04
N ASP A 82 0.85 5.05 -4.11
CA ASP A 82 0.02 6.27 -4.16
C ASP A 82 -1.06 6.25 -3.08
N PHE A 83 -1.71 5.11 -2.86
CA PHE A 83 -2.68 4.94 -1.78
C PHE A 83 -2.06 5.18 -0.40
N ALA A 84 -0.94 4.53 -0.12
CA ALA A 84 -0.23 4.69 1.16
C ALA A 84 0.25 6.13 1.38
N MET A 85 0.80 6.79 0.35
CA MET A 85 1.23 8.19 0.41
C MET A 85 0.06 9.14 0.68
N ARG A 86 -1.05 8.98 -0.05
CA ARG A 86 -2.25 9.81 0.14
C ARG A 86 -2.86 9.62 1.52
N GLU A 87 -2.91 8.38 2.02
CA GLU A 87 -3.40 8.12 3.36
C GLU A 87 -2.49 8.77 4.43
N ALA A 88 -1.16 8.67 4.29
CA ALA A 88 -0.23 9.32 5.21
C ALA A 88 -0.43 10.85 5.21
N VAL A 89 -0.57 11.49 4.04
CA VAL A 89 -0.84 12.92 3.92
C VAL A 89 -2.21 13.27 4.52
N ASN A 90 -3.24 12.49 4.25
CA ASN A 90 -4.57 12.71 4.82
C ASN A 90 -4.55 12.61 6.35
N ASN A 91 -3.83 11.64 6.90
CA ASN A 91 -3.66 11.48 8.35
C ASN A 91 -2.93 12.69 8.96
N LEU A 92 -1.93 13.24 8.27
CA LEU A 92 -1.27 14.49 8.68
C LEU A 92 -2.26 15.65 8.67
N THR A 93 -3.03 15.83 7.60
CA THR A 93 -4.04 16.89 7.48
C THR A 93 -5.10 16.79 8.58
N VAL A 94 -5.63 15.58 8.83
CA VAL A 94 -6.58 15.33 9.92
C VAL A 94 -5.99 15.70 11.28
N ALA A 95 -4.71 15.37 11.53
CA ALA A 95 -4.04 15.76 12.77
C ALA A 95 -3.92 17.28 12.94
N ILE A 96 -3.67 18.01 11.86
CA ILE A 96 -3.63 19.48 11.87
C ILE A 96 -5.02 20.05 12.12
N ASP A 97 -6.02 19.63 11.36
CA ASP A 97 -7.38 20.18 11.39
C ASP A 97 -8.10 19.89 12.72
N SER A 98 -7.85 18.72 13.31
CA SER A 98 -8.36 18.35 14.63
C SER A 98 -7.60 19.02 15.79
N GLY A 99 -6.49 19.72 15.49
CA GLY A 99 -5.62 20.33 16.49
C GLY A 99 -4.81 19.36 17.33
N ILE A 100 -4.78 18.06 16.97
CA ILE A 100 -3.91 17.03 17.56
C ILE A 100 -2.45 17.42 17.38
N TRP A 101 -2.11 17.96 16.21
CA TRP A 101 -0.82 18.55 15.93
C TRP A 101 -0.99 19.99 15.48
N LYS A 102 -0.21 20.89 16.08
CA LYS A 102 -0.22 22.31 15.74
C LYS A 102 1.19 22.67 15.25
N PRO A 103 1.43 22.74 13.94
CA PRO A 103 2.72 23.18 13.45
C PRO A 103 3.02 24.58 13.99
N VAL A 104 4.20 24.75 14.57
CA VAL A 104 4.66 26.05 15.04
C VAL A 104 4.93 26.91 13.80
N LYS A 105 4.45 28.16 13.82
CA LYS A 105 4.63 29.12 12.71
C LYS A 105 6.08 29.55 12.56
#